data_AF-A0A834TRU4-F1
#
_entry.id   AF-A0A834TRU4-F1
#
_cell.length_a   1.000
_cell.length_b   1.000
_cell.length_c   1.000
_cell.angle_alpha   90.00
_cell.angle_beta   90.00
_cell.angle_gamma   90.00
#
_symmetry.space_group_name_H-M   'P 1'
#
loop_
_entity.id
_entity.type
_entity.pdbx_description
1 polymer ?
#
loop_
_entity_poly.entity_id
_entity_poly.type
_entity_poly.pdbx_seq_one_letter_code
_entity_poly.pdbx_strand_id
1 'polypeptide(L)'
;MRIRLKVGLALGVVVLCIGIGSLVLYFVEDLDWIDSIYLSVMSVTTVGYGDKAFKTLPGRLFAAIWLLVSTLMVARAFLYLAEARIDKRHRRLAKSVLHRDITVEDLLAADINHTGFIR
;
A
#
# COMPACT_ATOMS: atom_id res chain seq x y z
N MET A 1 13.91 4.63 -10.82
CA MET A 1 12.96 5.77 -10.84
C MET A 1 11.49 5.35 -10.73
N ARG A 2 11.01 4.37 -11.52
CA ARG A 2 9.59 3.93 -11.56
C ARG A 2 8.99 3.51 -10.20
N ILE A 3 9.73 2.80 -9.35
CA ILE A 3 9.23 2.30 -8.06
C ILE A 3 9.00 3.44 -7.04
N ARG A 4 9.90 4.42 -6.98
CA ARG A 4 9.72 5.58 -6.08
C ARG A 4 8.49 6.40 -6.47
N LEU A 5 8.23 6.53 -7.77
CA LEU A 5 7.04 7.18 -8.30
C LEU A 5 5.76 6.41 -7.96
N LYS A 6 5.75 5.08 -8.14
CA LYS A 6 4.60 4.23 -7.77
C LYS A 6 4.25 4.36 -6.29
N VAL A 7 5.26 4.32 -5.40
CA VAL A 7 5.06 4.47 -3.96
C VAL A 7 4.59 5.88 -3.60
N GLY A 8 5.16 6.91 -4.23
CA GLY A 8 4.71 8.29 -4.02
C GLY A 8 3.26 8.51 -4.47
N LEU A 9 2.88 7.95 -5.63
CA LEU A 9 1.51 7.99 -6.13
C LEU A 9 0.55 7.24 -5.22
N ALA A 10 0.94 6.06 -4.74
CA ALA A 10 0.16 5.28 -3.78
C ALA A 10 -0.12 6.06 -2.49
N LEU A 11 0.90 6.70 -1.91
CA LEU A 11 0.73 7.56 -0.74
C LEU A 11 -0.15 8.77 -1.04
N GLY A 12 0.05 9.42 -2.18
CA GLY A 12 -0.77 10.55 -2.61
C GLY A 12 -2.25 10.20 -2.74
N VAL A 13 -2.55 9.03 -3.30
CA VAL A 13 -3.93 8.52 -3.42
C VAL A 13 -4.59 8.32 -2.06
N VAL A 14 -3.87 7.75 -1.08
CA VAL A 14 -4.41 7.55 0.27
C VAL A 14 -4.70 8.89 0.96
N VAL A 15 -3.75 9.84 0.88
CA VAL A 15 -3.94 11.19 1.42
C VAL A 15 -5.12 11.90 0.77
N LEU A 16 -5.28 11.76 -0.54
CA LEU A 16 -6.40 12.36 -1.28
C LEU A 16 -7.75 11.73 -0.88
N CYS A 17 -7.81 10.41 -0.67
CA CYS A 17 -9.00 9.73 -0.15
C CYS A 17 -9.41 10.25 1.23
N ILE A 18 -8.43 10.42 2.13
CA ILE A 18 -8.67 10.97 3.48
C ILE A 18 -9.11 12.43 3.39
N GLY A 19 -8.48 13.24 2.52
CA GLY A 19 -8.87 14.63 2.31
C GLY A 19 -10.31 14.78 1.82
N ILE A 20 -10.72 13.97 0.83
CA ILE A 20 -12.09 13.97 0.31
C ILE A 20 -13.06 13.51 1.40
N GLY A 21 -12.75 12.42 2.10
CA GLY A 21 -13.62 11.91 3.18
C GLY A 21 -13.80 12.92 4.30
N SER A 22 -12.71 13.57 4.74
CA SER A 22 -12.75 14.61 5.75
C SER A 22 -13.56 15.83 5.31
N LEU A 23 -13.43 16.26 4.05
CA LEU A 23 -14.18 17.40 3.53
C LEU A 23 -15.69 17.11 3.52
N VAL A 24 -16.08 15.92 3.04
CA VAL A 24 -17.48 15.50 3.01
C VAL A 24 -18.05 15.36 4.42
N LEU A 25 -17.29 14.77 5.34
CA LEU A 25 -17.68 14.66 6.75
C LEU A 25 -17.91 16.02 7.41
N TYR A 26 -17.02 16.98 7.14
CA TYR A 26 -17.14 18.34 7.66
C TYR A 26 -18.44 19.03 7.18
N PHE A 27 -18.79 18.89 5.90
CA PHE A 27 -19.97 19.55 5.33
C PHE A 27 -21.29 18.79 5.52
N VAL A 28 -21.26 17.45 5.62
CA VAL A 28 -22.49 16.62 5.65
C VAL A 28 -22.87 16.22 7.06
N GLU A 29 -21.88 15.95 7.92
CA GLU A 29 -22.11 15.52 9.30
C GLU A 29 -21.90 16.66 10.31
N ASP A 30 -21.59 17.89 9.85
CA ASP A 30 -21.28 19.07 10.68
C ASP A 30 -20.27 18.76 11.80
N LEU A 31 -19.31 17.87 11.51
CA LEU A 31 -18.26 17.48 12.43
C LEU A 31 -17.17 18.55 12.46
N ASP A 32 -16.54 18.76 13.62
CA ASP A 32 -15.34 19.58 13.72
C ASP A 32 -14.24 19.10 12.75
N TRP A 33 -13.35 20.01 12.36
CA TRP A 33 -12.27 19.70 11.41
C TRP A 33 -11.40 18.53 11.85
N ILE A 34 -11.05 18.49 13.14
CA ILE A 34 -10.23 17.43 13.74
C ILE A 34 -10.99 16.11 13.73
N ASP A 35 -12.28 16.16 14.04
CA ASP A 35 -13.15 14.99 14.14
C ASP A 35 -13.41 14.36 12.78
N SER A 36 -13.55 15.21 11.76
CA SER A 36 -13.72 14.83 10.36
C SER A 36 -12.47 14.13 9.82
N ILE A 37 -11.28 14.68 10.09
CA ILE A 37 -10.01 14.04 9.70
C ILE A 37 -9.88 12.72 10.45
N TYR A 38 -10.10 12.72 11.75
CA TYR A 38 -9.96 11.52 12.58
C TYR A 38 -10.87 10.40 12.08
N LEU A 39 -12.17 10.66 11.92
CA LEU A 39 -13.11 9.67 11.41
C LEU A 39 -12.74 9.21 10.00
N SER A 40 -12.26 10.12 9.13
CA SER A 40 -11.83 9.77 7.79
C SER A 40 -10.59 8.86 7.78
N VAL A 41 -9.55 9.20 8.55
CA VAL A 41 -8.34 8.38 8.69
C VAL A 41 -8.71 7.00 9.23
N MET A 42 -9.45 6.95 10.34
CA MET A 42 -9.85 5.71 11.01
C MET A 42 -10.65 4.77 10.10
N SER A 43 -11.49 5.37 9.25
CA SER A 43 -12.28 4.68 8.23
C SER A 43 -11.42 4.11 7.10
N VAL A 44 -10.57 4.96 6.49
CA VAL A 44 -9.72 4.58 5.34
C VAL A 44 -8.64 3.56 5.74
N THR A 45 -8.10 3.67 6.95
CA THR A 45 -7.12 2.71 7.48
C THR A 45 -7.77 1.46 8.07
N THR A 46 -9.09 1.33 7.99
CA THR A 46 -9.88 0.20 8.49
C THR A 46 -9.62 -0.11 9.98
N VAL A 47 -9.25 0.89 10.79
CA VAL A 47 -9.02 0.70 12.24
C VAL A 47 -10.36 0.76 12.97
N GLY A 48 -11.21 1.75 12.63
CA GLY A 48 -12.61 1.81 13.03
C GLY A 48 -12.91 1.60 14.52
N TYR A 49 -12.37 2.43 15.42
CA TYR A 49 -12.66 2.31 16.87
C TYR A 49 -14.14 2.45 17.23
N GLY A 50 -14.93 3.14 16.40
CA GLY A 50 -16.39 3.27 16.57
C GLY A 50 -16.81 4.32 17.61
N ASP A 51 -15.87 5.12 18.11
CA ASP A 51 -16.11 6.27 18.97
C ASP A 51 -16.81 7.43 18.24
N LYS A 52 -16.51 7.60 16.95
CA LYS A 52 -17.21 8.49 16.02
C LYS A 52 -17.78 7.67 14.85
N ALA A 53 -18.96 8.06 14.38
CA ALA A 53 -19.67 7.35 13.33
C ALA A 53 -20.56 8.30 12.52
N PHE A 54 -20.90 7.89 11.31
CA PHE A 54 -21.84 8.57 10.41
C PHE A 54 -23.26 8.53 11.00
N LYS A 55 -23.80 9.69 11.39
CA LYS A 55 -25.11 9.81 12.03
C LYS A 55 -26.19 10.14 11.01
N THR A 56 -25.87 10.93 10.00
CA THR A 56 -26.83 11.37 8.99
C THR A 56 -27.11 10.30 7.94
N LEU A 57 -28.32 10.32 7.37
CA LEU A 57 -28.69 9.45 6.25
C LEU A 57 -27.78 9.66 5.01
N PRO A 58 -27.54 10.91 4.53
CA PRO A 58 -26.64 11.14 3.40
C PRO A 58 -25.19 10.73 3.70
N GLY A 59 -24.69 10.98 4.92
CA GLY A 59 -23.34 10.58 5.32
C GLY A 59 -23.15 9.06 5.34
N ARG A 60 -24.17 8.30 5.77
CA ARG A 60 -24.15 6.82 5.70
C ARG A 60 -24.15 6.28 4.27
N LEU A 61 -24.94 6.88 3.37
CA LEU A 61 -24.96 6.48 1.97
C LEU A 61 -23.61 6.77 1.30
N PHE A 62 -23.03 7.94 1.58
CA PHE A 62 -21.69 8.28 1.17
C PHE A 62 -20.67 7.26 1.71
N ALA A 63 -20.71 6.98 3.02
CA ALA A 63 -19.80 6.05 3.66
C ALA A 63 -19.84 4.67 3.02
N ALA A 64 -21.02 4.14 2.70
CA ALA A 64 -21.17 2.83 2.07
C ALA A 64 -20.39 2.72 0.75
N ILE A 65 -20.46 3.73 -0.10
CA ILE A 65 -19.77 3.74 -1.40
C ILE A 65 -18.28 4.10 -1.20
N TRP A 66 -18.00 5.13 -0.42
CA TRP A 66 -16.66 5.67 -0.21
C TRP A 66 -15.73 4.69 0.51
N LEU A 67 -16.22 3.96 1.52
CA LEU A 67 -15.44 2.95 2.23
C LEU A 67 -15.02 1.80 1.32
N LEU A 68 -15.90 1.34 0.42
CA LEU A 68 -15.57 0.29 -0.54
C LEU A 68 -14.45 0.73 -1.48
N VAL A 69 -14.56 1.94 -2.04
CA VAL A 69 -13.55 2.49 -2.97
C VAL A 69 -12.23 2.75 -2.25
N SER A 70 -12.27 3.42 -1.09
CA SER A 70 -11.05 3.76 -0.34
C SER A 70 -10.29 2.52 0.14
N THR A 71 -11.00 1.49 0.61
CA THR A 71 -10.36 0.22 1.04
C THR A 71 -9.61 -0.44 -0.11
N LEU A 72 -10.21 -0.50 -1.31
CA LEU A 72 -9.55 -1.06 -2.50
C LEU A 72 -8.31 -0.25 -2.90
N MET A 73 -8.40 1.08 -2.84
CA MET A 73 -7.25 1.95 -3.14
C MET A 73 -6.11 1.77 -2.14
N VAL A 74 -6.42 1.70 -0.84
CA VAL A 74 -5.44 1.46 0.22
C VAL A 74 -4.80 0.08 0.07
N ALA A 75 -5.57 -0.96 -0.23
CA ALA A 75 -5.03 -2.30 -0.49
C ALA A 75 -4.03 -2.29 -1.66
N ARG A 76 -4.35 -1.59 -2.75
CA ARG A 76 -3.41 -1.41 -3.88
C ARG A 76 -2.16 -0.63 -3.47
N ALA A 77 -2.29 0.39 -2.62
CA ALA A 77 -1.16 1.13 -2.11
C ALA A 77 -0.19 0.25 -1.32
N PHE A 78 -0.72 -0.65 -0.46
CA PHE A 78 0.08 -1.63 0.26
C PHE A 78 0.78 -2.62 -0.66
N LEU A 79 0.12 -3.09 -1.71
CA LEU A 79 0.74 -3.98 -2.71
C LEU A 79 1.94 -3.31 -3.40
N TYR A 80 1.79 -2.06 -3.83
CA TYR A 80 2.92 -1.32 -4.42
C TYR A 80 4.06 -1.09 -3.43
N LEU A 81 3.76 -0.88 -2.16
CA LEU A 81 4.79 -0.77 -1.12
C LEU A 81 5.51 -2.10 -0.90
N ALA A 82 4.78 -3.22 -0.89
CA ALA A 82 5.34 -4.56 -0.77
C ALA A 82 6.24 -4.90 -1.98
N GLU A 83 5.77 -4.66 -3.20
CA GLU A 83 6.56 -4.79 -4.44
C GLU A 83 7.85 -3.97 -4.34
N ALA A 84 7.77 -2.72 -3.91
CA ALA A 84 8.94 -1.85 -3.76
C ALA A 84 9.98 -2.40 -2.76
N ARG A 85 9.52 -3.03 -1.68
CA ARG A 85 10.38 -3.66 -0.65
C ARG A 85 11.02 -4.93 -1.17
N ILE A 86 10.24 -5.77 -1.85
CA ILE A 86 10.68 -7.02 -2.49
C ILE A 86 11.75 -6.72 -3.55
N ASP A 87 11.48 -5.78 -4.47
CA ASP A 87 12.42 -5.35 -5.50
C ASP A 87 13.75 -4.84 -4.94
N LYS A 88 13.69 -4.09 -3.83
CA LYS A 88 14.91 -3.59 -3.17
C LYS A 88 15.73 -4.74 -2.56
N ARG A 89 15.06 -5.78 -2.06
CA ARG A 89 15.72 -6.97 -1.51
C ARG A 89 16.33 -7.84 -2.61
N HIS A 90 15.60 -8.13 -3.69
CA HIS A 90 16.13 -8.88 -4.83
C HIS A 90 17.35 -8.21 -5.44
N ARG A 91 17.34 -6.89 -5.65
CA ARG A 91 18.51 -6.18 -6.19
C ARG A 91 19.73 -6.22 -5.27
N ARG A 92 19.54 -6.23 -3.95
CA ARG A 92 20.64 -6.36 -2.98
C ARG A 92 21.24 -7.76 -3.01
N LEU A 93 20.40 -8.78 -3.06
CA LEU A 93 20.85 -10.17 -3.17
C LEU A 93 21.59 -10.40 -4.48
N ALA A 94 21.00 -10.00 -5.62
CA ALA A 94 21.64 -10.12 -6.93
C ALA A 94 23.00 -9.40 -6.98
N LYS A 95 23.09 -8.19 -6.41
CA LYS A 95 24.36 -7.44 -6.35
C LYS A 95 25.38 -8.11 -5.42
N SER A 96 24.95 -8.68 -4.30
CA SER A 96 25.84 -9.40 -3.38
C SER A 96 26.36 -10.71 -3.98
N VAL A 97 25.53 -11.40 -4.77
CA VAL A 97 25.93 -12.61 -5.50
C VAL A 97 26.92 -12.25 -6.61
N LEU A 98 26.69 -11.16 -7.35
CA LEU A 98 27.56 -10.75 -8.45
C LEU A 98 28.98 -10.32 -8.01
N HIS A 99 29.14 -9.83 -6.78
CA HIS A 99 30.44 -9.40 -6.24
C HIS A 99 31.18 -10.48 -5.44
N ARG A 100 30.59 -11.65 -5.25
CA ARG A 100 31.24 -12.78 -4.56
C ARG A 100 31.91 -13.68 -5.61
N ASP A 101 33.06 -14.25 -5.26
CA ASP A 101 33.70 -15.28 -6.10
C ASP A 101 32.78 -16.49 -6.27
N ILE A 102 32.68 -16.99 -7.50
CA ILE A 102 31.84 -18.15 -7.84
C ILE A 102 32.41 -19.38 -7.14
N THR A 103 31.61 -20.03 -6.30
CA THR A 103 31.99 -21.27 -5.61
C THR A 103 31.52 -22.51 -6.37
N VAL A 104 32.18 -23.66 -6.13
CA VAL A 104 31.82 -24.94 -6.77
C VAL A 104 30.37 -25.34 -6.47
N GLU A 105 29.87 -25.00 -5.29
CA GLU A 105 28.46 -25.18 -4.92
C GLU A 105 27.52 -24.37 -5.82
N ASP A 106 27.90 -23.16 -6.23
CA ASP A 106 27.08 -22.35 -7.14
C ASP A 106 27.04 -22.97 -8.56
N LEU A 107 28.14 -23.58 -9.01
CA LEU A 107 28.21 -24.29 -10.29
C LEU A 107 27.36 -25.57 -10.29
N LEU A 108 27.38 -26.30 -9.17
CA LEU A 108 26.53 -27.47 -8.97
C LEU A 108 25.05 -27.09 -8.85
N ALA A 109 24.74 -25.98 -8.18
CA ALA A 109 23.37 -25.45 -8.10
C ALA A 109 22.85 -24.93 -9.45
N ALA A 110 23.76 -24.46 -10.32
CA ALA A 110 23.43 -24.04 -11.68
C ALA A 110 23.24 -25.22 -12.66
N ASP A 111 23.79 -26.41 -12.38
CA ASP A 111 23.53 -27.64 -13.14
C ASP A 111 22.20 -28.28 -12.72
N ILE A 112 21.11 -27.57 -13.03
CA ILE A 112 19.73 -27.98 -12.71
C ILE A 112 19.38 -29.33 -13.35
N ASN A 113 20.05 -29.69 -14.44
CA ASN A 113 19.77 -30.90 -15.22
C ASN A 113 20.71 -32.08 -14.89
N HIS A 114 21.65 -31.92 -13.94
CA HIS A 114 22.63 -32.94 -13.55
C HIS A 114 23.41 -33.54 -14.72
N THR A 115 23.67 -32.74 -15.76
CA THR A 115 24.35 -33.20 -16.98
C THR A 115 25.86 -33.00 -16.92
N GLY A 116 26.36 -32.31 -15.90
CA GLY A 116 27.76 -31.89 -15.80
C GLY A 116 28.11 -30.70 -16.71
N PHE A 117 27.11 -30.12 -17.40
CA PHE A 117 27.28 -28.98 -18.31
C PHE A 117 26.36 -27.84 -17.92
N ILE A 118 26.92 -26.61 -17.88
CA ILE A 118 26.18 -25.38 -17.60
C ILE A 118 25.95 -24.70 -18.96
N ARG A 119 24.71 -24.60 -19.44
CA ARG A 119 24.36 -24.11 -20.78
C ARG A 119 23.39 -22.94 -20.74
#